data_AF-A0A7V0TAN0-F1
#
_entry.id   AF-A0A7V0TAN0-F1
#
_cell.length_a   1.000
_cell.length_b   1.000
_cell.length_c   1.000
_cell.angle_alpha   90.00
_cell.angle_beta   90.00
_cell.angle_gamma   90.00
#
_symmetry.space_group_name_H-M   'P 1'
#
loop_
_entity.id
_entity.type
_entity.pdbx_description
1 polymer ?
#
loop_
_entity_poly.entity_id
_entity_poly.type
_entity_poly.pdbx_seq_one_letter_code
_entity_poly.pdbx_strand_id
1 'polypeptide(L)' 'MGFFDTVKNAAVKIKEDTENTYHEALSMSDDELIRKWKYANSFKKAAYAKVIKERGIEYMLRG' A
#
# COMPACT_ATOMS: atom_id res chain seq x y z
N MET A 1 1.20 -27.71 -16.74
CA MET A 1 1.27 -26.30 -16.30
C MET A 1 0.74 -26.24 -14.88
N GLY A 2 1.62 -26.08 -13.89
CA GLY A 2 1.30 -26.29 -12.48
C GLY A 2 0.64 -25.08 -11.81
N PHE A 3 -0.38 -25.35 -11.00
CA PHE A 3 -1.10 -24.37 -10.15
C PHE A 3 -0.15 -23.51 -9.29
N PHE A 4 1.01 -24.05 -8.92
CA PHE A 4 2.05 -23.39 -8.12
C PHE A 4 2.77 -22.23 -8.84
N ASP A 5 2.97 -22.29 -10.16
CA ASP A 5 3.62 -21.21 -10.92
C ASP A 5 2.74 -19.95 -10.98
N THR A 6 1.43 -20.15 -11.12
CA THR A 6 0.47 -19.04 -11.15
C THR A 6 0.40 -18.31 -9.81
N VAL A 7 0.44 -19.04 -8.69
CA VAL A 7 0.41 -18.43 -7.34
C VAL A 7 1.72 -17.71 -7.02
N LYS A 8 2.88 -18.29 -7.40
CA LYS A 8 4.18 -17.60 -7.27
C LYS A 8 4.21 -16.29 -8.07
N ASN A 9 3.73 -16.32 -9.32
CA ASN A 9 3.74 -15.13 -10.17
C ASN A 9 2.78 -14.05 -9.63
N ALA A 10 1.63 -14.45 -9.08
CA ALA A 10 0.70 -13.54 -8.41
C ALA A 10 1.31 -12.92 -7.13
N ALA A 11 2.00 -13.71 -6.31
CA ALA A 11 2.65 -13.23 -5.09
C ALA A 11 3.76 -12.21 -5.37
N VAL A 12 4.57 -12.45 -6.42
CA VAL A 12 5.62 -11.51 -6.86
C VAL A 12 5.00 -10.21 -7.33
N LYS A 13 3.96 -10.26 -8.17
CA LYS A 13 3.24 -9.05 -8.61
C LYS A 13 2.65 -8.27 -7.46
N ILE A 14 2.04 -8.93 -6.47
CA ILE A 14 1.45 -8.26 -5.31
C ILE A 14 2.55 -7.56 -4.49
N LYS A 15 3.71 -8.22 -4.29
CA LYS A 15 4.85 -7.61 -3.61
C LYS A 15 5.34 -6.36 -4.33
N GLU A 16 5.57 -6.47 -5.63
CA GLU A 16 6.08 -5.38 -6.45
C GLU A 16 5.10 -4.18 -6.49
N ASP A 17 3.80 -4.44 -6.62
CA ASP A 17 2.76 -3.41 -6.57
C ASP A 17 2.69 -2.75 -5.19
N THR A 18 2.89 -3.52 -4.11
CA THR A 18 2.92 -3.02 -2.73
C THR A 18 4.14 -2.14 -2.48
N GLU A 19 5.33 -2.55 -2.93
CA GLU A 19 6.56 -1.77 -2.81
C GLU A 19 6.48 -0.48 -3.64
N ASN A 20 6.04 -0.55 -4.90
CA ASN A 20 5.83 0.64 -5.72
C ASN A 20 4.82 1.60 -5.08
N THR A 21 3.70 1.07 -4.54
CA THR A 21 2.71 1.88 -3.82
C THR A 21 3.32 2.53 -2.57
N TYR A 22 4.20 1.82 -1.85
CA TYR A 22 4.90 2.35 -0.69
C TYR A 22 5.88 3.47 -1.07
N HIS A 23 6.66 3.31 -2.13
CA HIS A 23 7.56 4.36 -2.64
C HIS A 23 6.81 5.57 -3.18
N GLU A 24 5.68 5.36 -3.89
CA GLU A 24 4.80 6.43 -4.34
C GLU A 24 4.22 7.20 -3.13
N ALA A 25 3.77 6.48 -2.11
CA ALA A 25 3.25 7.05 -0.86
C ALA A 25 4.29 7.86 -0.09
N LEU A 26 5.57 7.46 -0.12
CA LEU A 26 6.67 8.22 0.48
C LEU A 26 6.91 9.57 -0.19
N SER A 27 6.53 9.73 -1.47
CA SER A 27 6.66 10.99 -2.20
C SER A 27 5.37 11.82 -2.16
N MET A 28 4.27 11.28 -1.63
CA MET A 28 2.99 11.98 -1.53
C MET A 28 2.90 12.88 -0.29
N SER A 29 2.05 13.89 -0.38
CA SER A 29 1.61 14.68 0.77
C SER A 29 0.65 13.86 1.65
N ASP A 30 0.61 14.21 2.94
CA ASP A 30 -0.15 13.46 3.93
C ASP A 30 -1.67 13.41 3.64
N ASP A 31 -2.27 14.53 3.22
CA ASP A 31 -3.67 14.58 2.78
C ASP A 31 -3.98 13.65 1.61
N GLU A 32 -3.07 13.59 0.63
CA GLU A 32 -3.24 12.76 -0.56
C GLU A 32 -3.08 11.28 -0.22
N LEU A 33 -2.12 10.96 0.65
CA LEU A 33 -1.91 9.63 1.20
C LEU A 33 -3.16 9.12 1.95
N ILE A 34 -3.76 9.95 2.81
CA ILE A 34 -4.98 9.61 3.55
C ILE A 34 -6.18 9.43 2.59
N ARG A 35 -6.32 10.33 1.60
CA ARG A 35 -7.36 10.21 0.56
C ARG A 35 -7.22 8.92 -0.22
N LYS A 36 -6.02 8.62 -0.74
CA LYS A 36 -5.76 7.36 -1.46
C LYS A 36 -5.98 6.16 -0.55
N TRP A 37 -5.54 6.22 0.71
CA TRP A 37 -5.76 5.15 1.69
C TRP A 37 -7.24 4.82 1.90
N LYS A 38 -8.13 5.82 1.99
CA LYS A 38 -9.60 5.61 2.15
C LYS A 38 -10.20 4.78 1.01
N TYR A 39 -9.80 5.06 -0.23
CA TYR A 39 -10.33 4.40 -1.44
C TYR A 39 -9.47 3.21 -1.95
N ALA A 40 -8.35 2.92 -1.30
CA ALA A 40 -7.44 1.86 -1.71
C ALA A 40 -7.96 0.45 -1.39
N ASN A 41 -7.60 -0.51 -2.25
CA ASN A 41 -7.80 -1.95 -2.01
C ASN A 41 -6.95 -2.46 -0.84
N SER A 42 -7.35 -3.60 -0.24
CA SER A 42 -6.75 -4.16 0.99
C SER A 42 -5.21 -4.26 0.97
N PHE A 43 -4.61 -4.62 -0.17
CA PHE A 43 -3.15 -4.69 -0.31
C PHE A 43 -2.48 -3.31 -0.29
N LYS A 44 -3.04 -2.34 -1.05
CA LYS A 44 -2.52 -0.97 -1.10
C LYS A 44 -2.73 -0.24 0.22
N LYS A 45 -3.83 -0.52 0.93
CA LYS A 45 -4.07 -0.03 2.29
C LYS A 45 -2.97 -0.42 3.25
N ALA A 46 -2.40 -1.63 3.14
CA ALA A 46 -1.30 -2.05 3.99
C ALA A 46 -0.02 -1.24 3.72
N ALA A 47 0.32 -0.99 2.45
CA ALA A 47 1.44 -0.13 2.07
C ALA A 47 1.27 1.30 2.59
N TYR A 48 0.10 1.91 2.33
CA TYR A 48 -0.23 3.25 2.77
C TYR A 48 -0.28 3.37 4.30
N ALA A 49 -0.86 2.39 5.01
CA ALA A 49 -0.90 2.37 6.47
C ALA A 49 0.51 2.31 7.09
N LYS A 50 1.43 1.60 6.43
CA LYS A 50 2.83 1.55 6.87
C LYS A 50 3.47 2.94 6.80
N VAL A 51 3.33 3.65 5.67
CA VAL A 51 3.85 5.02 5.52
C VAL A 51 3.20 5.99 6.50
N ILE A 52 1.87 5.91 6.68
CA ILE A 52 1.12 6.72 7.63
C ILE A 52 1.67 6.55 9.06
N LYS A 53 1.98 5.31 9.45
CA LYS A 53 2.57 4.99 10.75
C LYS A 53 4.01 5.47 10.88
N GLU A 54 4.83 5.29 9.85
CA GLU A 54 6.23 5.76 9.84
C GLU A 54 6.33 7.29 9.88
N ARG A 55 5.37 7.99 9.28
CA ARG A 55 5.26 9.45 9.36
C ARG A 55 4.60 9.97 10.64
N GLY A 56 3.97 9.10 11.44
CA GLY A 56 3.27 9.49 12.66
C GLY A 56 1.96 10.24 12.44
N ILE A 57 1.37 10.14 11.25
CA ILE A 57 0.13 10.85 10.86
C ILE A 57 -1.13 10.00 11.03
N GLU A 58 -1.05 8.89 11.75
CA GLU A 58 -2.17 7.97 11.99
C GLU A 58 -3.38 8.65 12.65
N TYR A 59 -3.18 9.75 13.36
CA TYR A 59 -4.25 10.56 13.95
C TYR A 59 -5.21 11.12 12.87
N MET A 60 -4.73 11.34 11.64
CA MET A 60 -5.55 11.79 10.51
C MET A 60 -6.50 10.71 9.98
N LEU A 61 -6.30 9.44 10.37
CA LEU A 61 -7.24 8.35 10.06
C LEU A 61 -8.44 8.30 11.00
N ARG A 62 -8.35 8.95 12.17
CA ARG A 62 -9.40 8.96 13.20
C ARG A 62 -10.36 10.15 13.08
N GLY A 63 -10.08 11.06 12.15
CA GLY A 63 -10.91 12.25 11.86
C GLY A 63 -12.05 11.99 10.88
#